data_AF-A0A7S2FL30-F1
#
_entry.id   AF-A0A7S2FL30-F1
#
_cell.length_a   1.000
_cell.length_b   1.000
_cell.length_c   1.000
_cell.angle_alpha   90.00
_cell.angle_beta   90.00
_cell.angle_gamma   90.00
#
_symmetry.space_group_name_H-M   'P 1'
#
loop_
_entity.id
_entity.type
_entity.pdbx_description
1 polymer ?
#
loop_
_entity_poly.entity_id
_entity_poly.type
_entity_poly.pdbx_seq_one_letter_code
_entity_poly.pdbx_strand_id
1 'polypeptide(L)'
;MFRCKSHKQVMPSRRCLSFDPGTRVELRGLDKRKQLNGKVGVIESIDKVTGAHLIRLDATGKSVSIPGDKLVPLQLLVKENGRVFYKDYDELVEKLVLKEQTLQTQVDTLKLELEQLVRRRDQASRRGTSAELEQWREACRQKVKEMRGVDLTRLSFETHLQQITGQVGAATVAGPGGIGRTLAVA
;
A
#
# COMPACT_ATOMS: atom_id res chain seq x y z
N MET A 1 18.34 50.59 6.83
CA MET A 1 18.76 49.52 5.89
C MET A 1 18.54 48.17 6.56
N PHE A 2 17.56 47.38 6.13
CA PHE A 2 17.30 46.04 6.67
C PHE A 2 17.93 44.99 5.76
N ARG A 3 18.94 44.26 6.27
CA ARG A 3 19.52 43.08 5.60
C ARG A 3 18.49 41.94 5.67
N CYS A 4 17.77 41.69 4.57
CA CYS A 4 17.04 40.44 4.39
C CYS A 4 18.04 39.28 4.39
N LYS A 5 18.02 38.46 5.44
CA LYS A 5 18.71 37.18 5.49
C LYS A 5 18.00 36.25 4.51
N SER A 6 18.74 35.76 3.52
CA SER A 6 18.29 34.83 2.50
C SER A 6 17.55 33.66 3.14
N HIS A 7 16.23 33.61 2.94
CA HIS A 7 15.44 32.41 3.13
C HIS A 7 16.00 31.37 2.15
N LYS A 8 16.88 30.48 2.62
CA LYS A 8 17.17 29.23 1.92
C LYS A 8 15.83 28.53 1.77
N GLN A 9 15.31 28.50 0.54
CA GLN A 9 14.17 27.67 0.19
C GLN A 9 14.49 26.26 0.67
N VAL A 10 13.80 25.83 1.72
CA VAL A 10 13.74 24.43 2.13
C VAL A 10 12.93 23.76 1.03
N MET A 11 13.63 23.28 0.00
CA MET A 11 13.02 22.42 -1.01
C MET A 11 12.34 21.27 -0.26
N PRO A 12 11.05 20.99 -0.51
CA PRO A 12 10.38 19.87 0.13
C PRO A 12 11.20 18.62 -0.20
N SER A 13 11.85 18.10 0.84
CA SER A 13 12.80 17.01 0.77
C SER A 13 12.20 15.90 -0.08
N ARG A 14 12.93 15.54 -1.13
CA ARG A 14 12.68 14.35 -1.93
C ARG A 14 12.34 13.24 -0.94
N ARG A 15 11.13 12.69 -1.08
CA ARG A 15 10.55 11.65 -0.24
C ARG A 15 11.66 10.78 0.36
N CYS A 16 11.83 10.86 1.68
CA CYS A 16 12.77 9.99 2.40
C CYS A 16 12.31 8.56 2.16
N LEU A 17 12.91 7.89 1.18
CA LEU A 17 12.73 6.47 0.98
C LEU A 17 13.43 5.79 2.15
N SER A 18 12.65 5.37 3.15
CA SER A 18 13.15 4.52 4.22
C SER A 18 13.45 3.15 3.61
N PHE A 19 14.70 2.72 3.68
CA PHE A 19 15.09 1.40 3.23
C PHE A 19 15.16 0.45 4.41
N ASP A 20 14.41 -0.65 4.38
CA ASP A 20 14.47 -1.65 5.43
C ASP A 20 15.67 -2.60 5.23
N PRO A 21 16.30 -3.10 6.31
CA PRO A 21 17.27 -4.18 6.23
C PRO A 21 16.70 -5.38 5.46
N GLY A 22 17.50 -5.96 4.57
CA GLY A 22 17.08 -7.00 3.62
C GLY A 22 16.70 -6.47 2.24
N THR A 23 16.52 -5.16 2.08
CA THR A 23 16.22 -4.56 0.77
C THR A 23 17.43 -4.62 -0.15
N ARG A 24 17.22 -5.10 -1.39
CA ARG A 24 18.21 -5.04 -2.47
C ARG A 24 18.27 -3.65 -3.07
N VAL A 25 19.48 -3.11 -3.21
CA VAL A 25 19.70 -1.76 -3.73
C VAL A 25 20.81 -1.75 -4.77
N GLU A 26 20.67 -0.85 -5.74
CA GLU A 26 21.73 -0.46 -6.67
C GLU A 26 22.38 0.84 -6.18
N LEU A 27 23.71 0.86 -6.18
CA LEU A 27 24.49 2.04 -5.81
C LEU A 27 24.60 2.98 -7.01
N ARG A 28 24.20 4.25 -6.85
CA ARG A 28 24.31 5.26 -7.91
C ARG A 28 24.75 6.63 -7.39
N GLY A 29 25.46 7.38 -8.22
CA GLY A 29 25.82 8.77 -7.93
C GLY A 29 26.90 8.96 -6.86
N LEU A 30 27.77 7.96 -6.63
CA LEU A 30 28.93 8.08 -5.74
C LEU A 30 30.08 8.81 -6.45
N ASP A 31 30.43 9.99 -5.94
CA ASP A 31 31.50 10.83 -6.53
C ASP A 31 32.89 10.32 -6.17
N LYS A 32 33.12 9.94 -4.90
CA LYS A 32 34.41 9.48 -4.38
C LYS A 32 34.75 8.04 -4.74
N ARG A 33 33.75 7.23 -5.09
CA ARG A 33 33.88 5.78 -5.32
C ARG A 33 33.11 5.35 -6.56
N LYS A 34 33.46 5.94 -7.71
CA LYS A 34 32.75 5.71 -8.98
C LYS A 34 32.71 4.23 -9.41
N GLN A 35 33.71 3.44 -9.01
CA GLN A 35 33.77 1.99 -9.25
C GLN A 35 32.66 1.18 -8.58
N LEU A 36 31.98 1.75 -7.57
CA LEU A 36 30.85 1.11 -6.91
C LEU A 36 29.51 1.45 -7.57
N ASN A 37 29.45 2.45 -8.44
CA ASN A 37 28.22 2.78 -9.16
C ASN A 37 27.82 1.62 -10.09
N GLY A 38 26.55 1.26 -10.08
CA GLY A 38 26.01 0.12 -10.80
C GLY A 38 26.21 -1.23 -10.11
N LYS A 39 26.88 -1.27 -8.94
CA LYS A 39 26.95 -2.49 -8.13
C LYS A 39 25.67 -2.66 -7.30
N VAL A 40 25.34 -3.92 -7.07
CA VAL A 40 24.14 -4.35 -6.33
C VAL A 40 24.57 -4.95 -4.98
N GLY A 41 23.74 -4.72 -3.97
CA GLY A 41 23.91 -5.34 -2.66
C GLY A 41 22.62 -5.36 -1.86
N VAL A 42 22.71 -5.92 -0.66
CA VAL A 42 21.61 -6.01 0.31
C VAL A 42 21.94 -5.12 1.50
N ILE A 43 20.97 -4.35 1.98
CA ILE A 43 21.12 -3.57 3.21
C ILE A 43 21.15 -4.53 4.41
N GLU A 44 22.22 -4.52 5.19
CA GLU A 44 22.35 -5.32 6.41
C GLU A 44 21.83 -4.55 7.63
N SER A 45 22.19 -3.27 7.73
CA SER A 45 21.81 -2.42 8.86
C SER A 45 21.85 -0.94 8.48
N ILE A 46 21.24 -0.10 9.32
CA ILE A 46 21.19 1.35 9.15
C ILE A 46 21.90 1.97 10.35
N ASP A 47 22.92 2.79 10.09
CA ASP A 47 23.55 3.59 11.12
C ASP A 47 22.64 4.78 11.44
N LYS A 48 21.97 4.72 12.59
CA LYS A 48 21.04 5.76 13.04
C LYS A 48 21.73 7.09 13.35
N VAL A 49 23.05 7.09 13.57
CA VAL A 49 23.80 8.30 13.90
C VAL A 49 24.10 9.10 12.63
N THR A 50 24.56 8.41 11.59
CA THR A 50 24.98 9.06 10.33
C THR A 50 23.90 9.06 9.25
N GLY A 51 22.88 8.21 9.37
CA GLY A 51 21.88 7.96 8.32
C GLY A 51 22.43 7.14 7.14
N ALA A 52 23.63 6.58 7.26
CA ALA A 52 24.23 5.74 6.24
C ALA A 52 23.74 4.29 6.37
N HIS A 53 23.56 3.62 5.23
CA HIS A 53 23.13 2.24 5.16
C HIS A 53 24.37 1.36 4.94
N LEU A 54 24.50 0.31 5.75
CA LEU A 54 25.53 -0.70 5.58
C LEU A 54 25.03 -1.72 4.55
N ILE A 55 25.68 -1.78 3.40
CA ILE A 55 25.25 -2.61 2.27
C ILE A 55 26.31 -3.67 2.00
N ARG A 56 25.91 -4.94 2.05
CA ARG A 56 26.74 -6.07 1.62
C ARG A 56 26.65 -6.23 0.11
N LEU A 57 27.77 -6.03 -0.58
CA LEU A 57 27.84 -6.15 -2.03
C LEU A 57 27.78 -7.62 -2.48
N ASP A 58 26.93 -7.93 -3.46
CA ASP A 58 26.74 -9.30 -3.94
C ASP A 58 28.01 -9.86 -4.61
N ALA A 59 28.75 -9.03 -5.33
CA ALA A 59 29.92 -9.46 -6.11
C ALA A 59 31.17 -9.75 -5.27
N THR A 60 31.32 -9.09 -4.12
CA THR A 60 32.55 -9.17 -3.31
C THR A 60 32.32 -9.66 -1.89
N GLY A 61 31.07 -9.70 -1.42
CA GLY A 61 30.72 -9.99 -0.02
C GLY A 61 31.15 -8.91 0.97
N LYS A 62 31.72 -7.79 0.51
CA LYS A 62 32.19 -6.71 1.38
C LYS A 62 31.06 -5.76 1.72
N SER A 63 30.96 -5.38 2.99
CA SER A 63 30.00 -4.39 3.46
C SER A 63 30.54 -2.97 3.31
N VAL A 64 29.73 -2.06 2.78
CA VAL A 64 30.10 -0.65 2.53
C VAL A 64 29.01 0.26 3.09
N SER A 65 29.41 1.31 3.80
CA SER A 65 28.51 2.34 4.34
C SER A 65 28.25 3.44 3.30
N ILE A 66 26.99 3.66 2.93
CA ILE A 66 26.56 4.57 1.85
C ILE A 66 25.32 5.38 2.26
N PRO A 67 25.26 6.70 1.99
CA PRO A 67 24.08 7.53 2.26
C PRO A 67 22.85 7.09 1.45
N GLY A 68 21.65 7.19 2.04
CA GLY A 68 20.39 6.78 1.40
C GLY A 68 20.11 7.45 0.05
N ASP A 69 20.53 8.71 -0.14
CA ASP A 69 20.33 9.47 -1.38
C ASP A 69 21.01 8.87 -2.62
N LYS A 70 21.95 7.95 -2.40
CA LYS A 70 22.76 7.30 -3.43
C LYS A 70 22.34 5.84 -3.66
N LEU A 71 21.20 5.46 -3.10
CA LEU A 71 20.62 4.13 -3.22
C LEU A 71 19.38 4.20 -4.07
N VAL A 72 19.31 3.30 -5.03
CA VAL A 72 18.09 3.06 -5.79
C VAL A 72 17.58 1.69 -5.37
N PRO A 73 16.34 1.57 -4.87
CA PRO A 73 15.79 0.25 -4.56
C PRO A 73 15.74 -0.54 -5.86
N LEU A 74 16.48 -1.64 -5.91
CA LEU A 74 16.24 -2.66 -6.91
C LEU A 74 14.99 -3.38 -6.43
N GLN A 75 13.84 -2.82 -6.77
CA GLN A 75 12.54 -3.47 -6.60
C GLN A 75 12.59 -4.78 -7.36
N LEU A 76 13.04 -5.80 -6.65
CA LEU A 76 12.94 -7.24 -6.88
C LEU A 76 12.88 -7.64 -8.36
N LEU A 77 13.79 -7.17 -9.22
CA LEU A 77 13.85 -7.65 -10.60
C LEU A 77 14.53 -9.03 -10.58
N VAL A 78 13.75 -10.10 -10.36
CA VAL A 78 14.23 -11.47 -10.62
C VAL A 78 14.26 -11.63 -12.14
N LYS A 79 15.46 -11.81 -12.69
CA LYS A 79 15.66 -12.13 -14.11
C LYS A 79 15.73 -13.65 -14.26
N GLU A 80 14.62 -14.28 -14.59
CA GLU A 80 14.62 -15.63 -15.16
C GLU A 80 14.28 -15.53 -16.65
N ASN A 81 15.11 -16.13 -17.50
CA ASN A 81 14.89 -16.23 -18.96
C ASN A 81 14.71 -14.87 -19.69
N GLY A 82 15.38 -13.81 -19.22
CA GLY A 82 15.31 -12.48 -19.84
C GLY A 82 14.02 -11.71 -19.56
N ARG A 83 13.09 -12.27 -18.77
CA ARG A 83 11.92 -11.56 -18.25
C ARG A 83 12.20 -11.11 -16.83
N VAL A 84 11.69 -9.92 -16.51
CA VAL A 84 11.89 -9.27 -15.23
C VAL A 84 10.62 -9.46 -14.41
N PHE A 85 10.69 -10.26 -13.34
CA PHE A 85 9.57 -10.52 -12.44
C PHE A 85 9.81 -9.81 -11.13
N TYR A 86 8.79 -9.16 -10.61
CA TYR A 86 8.79 -8.62 -9.26
C TYR A 86 8.32 -9.72 -8.30
N LYS A 87 9.15 -10.09 -7.32
CA LYS A 87 8.89 -11.24 -6.40
C LYS A 87 7.53 -11.21 -5.70
N ASP A 88 6.96 -10.03 -5.51
CA ASP A 88 5.65 -9.86 -4.88
C ASP A 88 4.51 -9.62 -5.88
N TYR A 89 4.81 -9.45 -7.18
CA TYR A 89 3.77 -9.24 -8.19
C TYR A 89 3.02 -10.52 -8.50
N ASP A 90 3.68 -11.69 -8.54
CA ASP A 90 2.97 -12.93 -8.87
C ASP A 90 1.94 -13.28 -7.78
N GLU A 91 2.30 -13.14 -6.50
CA GLU A 91 1.36 -13.30 -5.39
C GLU A 91 0.26 -12.23 -5.40
N LEU A 92 0.60 -10.96 -5.69
CA LEU A 92 -0.39 -9.90 -5.84
C LEU A 92 -1.33 -10.14 -7.02
N VAL A 93 -0.82 -10.66 -8.14
CA VAL A 93 -1.59 -11.00 -9.33
C VAL A 93 -2.52 -12.17 -9.02
N GLU A 94 -2.05 -13.21 -8.35
CA GLU A 94 -2.89 -14.33 -7.92
C GLU A 94 -4.01 -13.86 -6.98
N LYS A 95 -3.68 -13.01 -5.99
CA LYS A 95 -4.69 -12.39 -5.10
C LYS A 95 -5.68 -11.52 -5.86
N LEU A 96 -5.23 -10.76 -6.86
CA LEU A 96 -6.10 -9.93 -7.71
C LEU A 96 -7.04 -10.79 -8.56
N VAL A 97 -6.54 -11.86 -9.18
CA VAL A 97 -7.33 -12.80 -9.97
C VAL A 97 -8.38 -13.49 -9.11
N LEU A 98 -8.02 -13.97 -7.92
CA LEU A 98 -8.97 -14.57 -6.97
C LEU A 98 -10.06 -13.57 -6.54
N LYS A 99 -9.69 -12.30 -6.32
CA LYS A 99 -10.64 -11.25 -5.96
C LYS A 99 -11.59 -10.93 -7.12
N GLU A 100 -11.09 -10.89 -8.35
CA GLU A 100 -11.90 -10.72 -9.57
C GLU A 100 -12.89 -11.87 -9.74
N GLN A 101 -12.45 -13.12 -9.59
CA GLN A 101 -13.33 -14.29 -9.64
C GLN A 101 -14.43 -14.26 -8.57
N THR A 102 -14.08 -13.82 -7.36
CA THR A 102 -15.03 -13.67 -6.25
C THR A 102 -16.08 -12.61 -6.57
N LEU A 103 -15.65 -11.45 -7.09
CA LEU A 103 -16.55 -10.38 -7.52
C LEU A 103 -17.45 -10.84 -8.68
N GLN A 104 -16.90 -11.58 -9.63
CA GLN A 104 -17.67 -12.12 -10.75
C GLN A 104 -18.77 -13.08 -10.27
N THR A 105 -18.44 -13.95 -9.32
CA THR A 105 -19.42 -14.86 -8.69
C THR A 105 -20.53 -14.09 -7.96
N GLN A 106 -20.17 -13.01 -7.26
CA GLN A 106 -21.15 -12.14 -6.59
C GLN A 106 -22.09 -11.46 -7.60
N VAL A 107 -21.55 -10.94 -8.71
CA VAL A 107 -22.33 -10.33 -9.78
C VAL A 107 -23.30 -11.34 -10.38
N ASP A 108 -22.87 -12.56 -10.66
CA ASP A 108 -23.72 -13.58 -11.27
C ASP A 108 -24.80 -14.09 -10.31
N THR A 109 -24.50 -14.16 -9.01
CA THR A 109 -25.50 -14.44 -7.96
C THR A 109 -26.57 -13.35 -7.92
N LEU A 110 -26.18 -12.07 -7.96
CA LEU A 110 -27.13 -10.95 -7.95
C LEU A 110 -27.99 -10.91 -9.21
N LYS A 111 -27.43 -11.23 -10.39
CA LYS A 111 -28.20 -11.35 -11.63
C LYS A 111 -29.30 -12.41 -11.51
N LEU A 112 -28.97 -13.58 -10.94
CA LEU A 112 -29.94 -14.65 -10.75
C LEU A 112 -31.06 -14.23 -9.78
N GLU A 113 -30.73 -13.57 -8.67
CA GLU A 113 -31.74 -13.04 -7.74
C GLU A 113 -32.67 -12.03 -8.44
N LEU A 114 -32.13 -11.14 -9.27
CA LEU A 114 -32.92 -10.17 -10.02
C LEU A 114 -33.87 -10.85 -11.01
N GLU A 115 -33.40 -11.85 -11.75
CA GLU A 115 -34.25 -12.63 -12.66
C GLU A 115 -35.40 -13.33 -11.93
N GLN A 116 -35.13 -13.89 -10.76
CA GLN A 116 -36.17 -14.50 -9.92
C GLN A 116 -37.22 -13.47 -9.48
N LEU A 117 -36.80 -12.27 -9.08
CA LEU A 117 -37.71 -11.19 -8.69
C LEU A 117 -38.59 -10.71 -9.86
N VAL A 118 -38.02 -10.61 -11.06
CA VAL A 118 -38.75 -10.26 -12.29
C VAL A 118 -39.80 -11.33 -12.61
N ARG A 119 -39.42 -12.62 -12.55
CA ARG A 119 -40.38 -13.72 -12.75
C ARG A 119 -41.52 -13.69 -11.74
N ARG A 120 -41.24 -13.41 -10.46
CA ARG A 120 -42.26 -13.28 -9.41
C ARG A 120 -43.21 -12.11 -9.69
N ARG A 121 -42.68 -10.96 -10.11
CA ARG A 121 -43.48 -9.80 -10.51
C ARG A 121 -44.44 -10.15 -11.65
N ASP A 122 -43.94 -10.82 -12.68
CA ASP A 122 -44.75 -11.18 -13.85
C ASP A 122 -45.84 -12.20 -13.49
N GLN A 123 -45.56 -13.13 -12.58
CA GLN A 123 -46.55 -14.05 -12.03
C GLN A 123 -47.63 -13.33 -11.21
N ALA A 124 -47.26 -12.40 -10.33
CA ALA A 124 -48.20 -11.61 -9.54
C ALA A 124 -49.07 -10.71 -10.45
N SER A 125 -48.46 -10.09 -11.47
CA SER A 125 -49.19 -9.28 -12.45
C SER A 125 -50.25 -10.09 -13.20
N ARG A 126 -49.99 -11.37 -13.49
CA ARG A 126 -50.96 -12.27 -14.13
C ARG A 126 -52.11 -12.67 -13.20
N ARG A 127 -51.90 -12.69 -11.88
CA ARG A 127 -52.91 -13.06 -10.88
C ARG A 127 -53.85 -11.91 -10.50
N GLY A 128 -53.48 -10.66 -10.80
CA GLY A 128 -54.35 -9.49 -10.62
C GLY A 128 -54.61 -9.10 -9.16
N THR A 129 -53.85 -9.63 -8.21
CA THR A 129 -54.02 -9.42 -6.77
C THR A 129 -53.18 -8.23 -6.30
N SER A 130 -53.84 -7.10 -5.98
CA SER A 130 -53.18 -5.88 -5.50
C SER A 130 -52.34 -6.11 -4.22
N ALA A 131 -52.72 -7.07 -3.38
CA ALA A 131 -52.00 -7.40 -2.15
C ALA A 131 -50.64 -8.07 -2.41
N GLU A 132 -50.56 -8.98 -3.38
CA GLU A 132 -49.29 -9.63 -3.76
C GLU A 132 -48.32 -8.61 -4.38
N LEU A 133 -48.85 -7.63 -5.12
CA LEU A 133 -48.05 -6.57 -5.73
C LEU A 133 -47.43 -5.62 -4.68
N GLU A 134 -48.17 -5.26 -3.63
CA GLU A 134 -47.63 -4.46 -2.52
C GLU A 134 -46.63 -5.24 -1.66
N GLN A 135 -46.89 -6.54 -1.40
CA GLN A 135 -45.91 -7.39 -0.72
C GLN A 135 -44.59 -7.48 -1.50
N TRP A 136 -44.67 -7.58 -2.83
CA TRP A 136 -43.49 -7.55 -3.70
C TRP A 136 -42.76 -6.20 -3.68
N ARG A 137 -43.50 -5.08 -3.69
CA ARG A 137 -42.91 -3.73 -3.57
C ARG A 137 -42.16 -3.54 -2.25
N GLU A 138 -42.71 -4.02 -1.14
CA GLU A 138 -42.05 -3.95 0.16
C GLU A 138 -40.80 -4.82 0.22
N ALA A 139 -40.86 -6.05 -0.32
CA ALA A 139 -39.68 -6.91 -0.43
C ALA A 139 -38.57 -6.26 -1.26
N CYS A 140 -38.90 -5.59 -2.37
CA CYS A 140 -37.94 -4.85 -3.17
C CYS A 140 -37.32 -3.67 -2.38
N ARG A 141 -38.15 -2.90 -1.66
CA ARG A 141 -37.66 -1.81 -0.80
C ARG A 141 -36.69 -2.32 0.27
N GLN A 142 -37.00 -3.44 0.90
CA GLN A 142 -36.14 -4.05 1.92
C GLN A 142 -34.81 -4.53 1.34
N LYS A 143 -34.84 -5.23 0.20
CA LYS A 143 -33.61 -5.69 -0.48
C LYS A 143 -32.75 -4.51 -0.95
N VAL A 144 -33.36 -3.41 -1.41
CA VAL A 144 -32.62 -2.18 -1.75
C VAL A 144 -31.98 -1.55 -0.51
N LYS A 145 -32.63 -1.59 0.67
CA LYS A 145 -32.02 -1.14 1.93
C LYS A 145 -30.84 -2.03 2.33
N GLU A 146 -30.97 -3.35 2.20
CA GLU A 146 -29.86 -4.30 2.43
C GLU A 146 -28.69 -4.03 1.48
N MET A 147 -28.93 -3.84 0.18
CA MET A 147 -27.89 -3.49 -0.79
C MET A 147 -27.26 -2.12 -0.55
N ARG A 148 -27.99 -1.14 0.01
CA ARG A 148 -27.43 0.16 0.40
C ARG A 148 -26.63 0.09 1.71
N GLY A 149 -26.93 -0.87 2.58
CA GLY A 149 -26.15 -1.18 3.78
C GLY A 149 -24.87 -1.97 3.46
N VAL A 150 -24.86 -2.70 2.34
CA VAL A 150 -23.63 -3.17 1.70
C VAL A 150 -22.94 -1.95 1.09
N ASP A 151 -22.12 -1.32 1.91
CA ASP A 151 -21.32 -0.16 1.59
C ASP A 151 -20.40 -0.50 0.39
N LEU A 152 -20.90 -0.31 -0.84
CA LEU A 152 -20.10 -0.48 -2.07
C LEU A 152 -18.92 0.49 -2.11
N THR A 153 -19.00 1.57 -1.32
CA THR A 153 -17.90 2.48 -1.00
C THR A 153 -16.83 1.86 -0.08
N ARG A 154 -17.11 0.74 0.59
CA ARG A 154 -16.18 -0.03 1.43
C ARG A 154 -15.55 -1.24 0.72
N LEU A 155 -15.94 -1.49 -0.53
CA LEU A 155 -15.06 -2.13 -1.52
C LEU A 155 -14.01 -1.13 -2.05
N SER A 156 -13.68 -0.08 -1.29
CA SER A 156 -12.53 0.74 -1.61
C SER A 156 -11.29 -0.16 -1.55
N PHE A 157 -10.77 -0.40 -2.73
CA PHE A 157 -9.38 -0.75 -2.97
C PHE A 157 -8.42 0.09 -2.10
N GLU A 158 -8.81 1.31 -1.72
CA GLU A 158 -8.11 2.19 -0.79
C GLU A 158 -7.95 1.64 0.64
N THR A 159 -8.92 0.89 1.20
CA THR A 159 -8.78 0.38 2.58
C THR A 159 -7.74 -0.75 2.65
N HIS A 160 -7.67 -1.59 1.61
CA HIS A 160 -6.64 -2.63 1.49
C HIS A 160 -5.27 -2.03 1.15
N LEU A 161 -5.22 -1.00 0.29
CA LEU A 161 -3.97 -0.26 0.05
C LEU A 161 -3.49 0.42 1.33
N GLN A 162 -4.38 0.99 2.15
CA GLN A 162 -4.03 1.58 3.45
C GLN A 162 -3.53 0.54 4.47
N GLN A 163 -4.08 -0.69 4.50
CA GLN A 163 -3.56 -1.77 5.34
C GLN A 163 -2.18 -2.27 4.90
N ILE A 164 -1.94 -2.36 3.59
CA ILE A 164 -0.63 -2.73 3.03
C ILE A 164 0.41 -1.62 3.28
N THR A 165 0.03 -0.35 3.14
CA THR A 165 0.93 0.78 3.45
C THR A 165 1.08 1.03 4.96
N GLY A 166 0.10 0.64 5.77
CA GLY A 166 0.04 0.90 7.21
C GLY A 166 0.90 -0.05 8.05
N GLN A 167 1.19 -1.26 7.57
CA GLN A 167 2.11 -2.19 8.25
C GLN A 167 3.59 -1.77 8.18
N VAL A 168 3.95 -0.77 7.39
CA VAL A 168 5.31 -0.20 7.35
C VAL A 168 5.48 0.98 8.32
N GLY A 169 4.42 1.41 9.01
CA GLY A 169 4.38 2.71 9.71
C GLY A 169 4.27 2.69 11.24
N ALA A 170 4.36 1.55 11.92
CA ALA A 170 4.16 1.47 13.38
C ALA A 170 5.36 0.86 14.13
N ALA A 171 6.56 1.35 13.88
CA ALA A 171 7.67 1.23 14.83
C ALA A 171 7.66 2.46 15.76
N THR A 172 6.85 2.36 16.81
CA THR A 172 6.84 3.30 17.94
C THR A 172 8.24 3.38 18.54
N VAL A 173 8.92 4.50 18.32
CA VAL A 173 10.15 4.85 19.03
C VAL A 173 9.75 5.28 20.43
N ALA A 174 9.73 4.33 21.36
CA ALA A 174 9.84 4.61 22.78
C ALA A 174 11.28 5.06 23.05
N GLY A 175 11.50 6.37 23.08
CA GLY A 175 12.77 6.96 23.48
C GLY A 175 12.93 6.90 25.00
N PRO A 176 14.05 6.39 25.54
CA PRO A 176 14.38 6.52 26.95
C PRO A 176 15.05 7.89 27.19
N GLY A 177 14.55 8.65 28.17
CA GLY A 177 15.30 9.75 28.78
C GLY A 177 14.75 11.16 28.55
N GLY A 178 13.67 11.51 29.27
CA GLY A 178 13.31 12.90 29.54
C GLY A 178 13.49 13.18 31.03
N ILE A 179 14.64 13.75 31.40
CA ILE A 179 14.99 14.13 32.77
C ILE A 179 14.22 15.40 33.14
N GLY A 180 13.61 15.40 34.32
CA GLY A 180 12.70 16.44 34.77
C GLY A 180 13.32 17.82 35.01
N ARG A 181 12.44 18.81 35.12
CA ARG A 181 12.66 20.07 35.84
C ARG A 181 11.31 20.72 36.17
N THR A 182 10.88 20.53 37.41
CA THR A 182 9.83 21.33 38.06
C THR A 182 10.48 22.61 38.59
N LEU A 183 10.14 23.75 38.00
CA LEU A 183 10.44 25.06 38.56
C LEU A 183 9.27 25.45 39.48
N ALA A 184 9.54 25.48 40.79
CA ALA A 184 8.72 26.18 41.75
C ALA A 184 8.94 27.69 41.56
N VAL A 185 7.84 28.44 41.44
CA VAL A 185 7.84 29.90 41.53
C VAL A 185 7.20 30.25 42.87
N ALA A 186 7.94 31.05 43.64
CA ALA A 186 7.60 31.58 44.95
C ALA A 186 6.54 32.69 44.86
#